data_AF-A0A8J9UUK6-F1
#
_entry.id   AF-A0A8J9UUK6-F1
#
_cell.length_a   1.000
_cell.length_b   1.000
_cell.length_c   1.000
_cell.angle_alpha   90.00
_cell.angle_beta   90.00
_cell.angle_gamma   90.00
#
_symmetry.space_group_name_H-M   'P 1'
#
loop_
_entity.id
_entity.type
_entity.pdbx_description
1 polymer ?
#
loop_
_entity_poly.entity_id
_entity_poly.type
_entity_poly.pdbx_seq_one_letter_code
_entity_poly.pdbx_strand_id
1 'polypeptide(L)'
;MRVALILCNLVVLALVYAESELPLAEPCDPEKCKLPDCRCSSVEIPGGLAPRDTPQFVLLTFDDGVNINNIETYRALIYNRKNKNSCPAGTTFFVSHEYTDYSLVNELYNQGFEIALHSISHRTDDVYWRTADYETLMKEFGDQITLTSHFANIPESEIFGIRSPFLQLSGNSSFQVVSSAGLKYDSSWPTTAFTDPGLWPYTLDYQSTQDCIVPPCPTASIPGTWVMPIVAWSDLGGLPCSFVDACFFNPGHDEEAWFQFIIKNFERHYLGNRAPFGYYVHEAFFTVNDAARRALVRFLDMINNLNDVFMVNANEVINWVQNPIPLNEYVQKDCPRRTPSACRVTSCGPLSSSHTEMQYWMRICNSCPRTYPWIGNPLGL
;
A
#
# COMPACT_ATOMS: atom_id res chain seq x y z
N MET A 1 -75.26 5.21 -3.23
CA MET A 1 -74.04 4.40 -3.44
C MET A 1 -73.34 4.90 -4.70
N ARG A 2 -72.33 5.77 -4.56
CA ARG A 2 -71.41 6.15 -5.63
C ARG A 2 -70.01 5.87 -5.10
N VAL A 3 -69.34 4.90 -5.72
CA VAL A 3 -67.96 4.55 -5.44
C VAL A 3 -67.10 5.45 -6.33
N ALA A 4 -66.24 6.26 -5.71
CA ALA A 4 -65.21 7.02 -6.42
C ALA A 4 -63.87 6.28 -6.23
N LEU A 5 -63.33 5.73 -7.32
CA LEU A 5 -61.95 5.24 -7.35
C LEU A 5 -61.00 6.44 -7.37
N ILE A 6 -60.08 6.49 -6.41
CA ILE A 6 -58.90 7.35 -6.47
C ILE A 6 -57.74 6.46 -6.92
N LEU A 7 -57.31 6.63 -8.17
CA LEU A 7 -56.04 6.08 -8.66
C LEU A 7 -54.91 6.97 -8.16
N CYS A 8 -54.07 6.43 -7.27
CA CYS A 8 -52.82 7.04 -6.85
C CYS A 8 -51.71 6.51 -7.78
N ASN A 9 -51.25 7.33 -8.73
CA ASN A 9 -50.08 7.02 -9.55
C ASN A 9 -48.81 7.25 -8.73
N LEU A 10 -48.19 6.16 -8.26
CA LEU A 10 -46.82 6.15 -7.75
C LEU A 10 -45.88 6.00 -8.94
N VAL A 11 -45.29 7.12 -9.37
CA VAL A 11 -44.12 7.09 -10.26
C VAL A 11 -42.90 6.83 -9.39
N VAL A 12 -42.41 5.60 -9.40
CA VAL A 12 -41.10 5.25 -8.84
C VAL A 12 -40.05 5.67 -9.87
N LEU A 13 -39.32 6.76 -9.61
CA LEU A 13 -38.10 7.07 -10.36
C LEU A 13 -37.03 6.06 -9.92
N ALA A 14 -36.80 5.05 -10.76
CA ALA A 14 -35.57 4.28 -10.71
C ALA A 14 -34.44 5.18 -11.23
N LEU A 15 -33.58 5.63 -10.31
CA LEU A 15 -32.27 6.19 -10.67
C LEU A 15 -31.42 5.02 -11.17
N VAL A 16 -31.40 4.84 -12.49
CA VAL A 16 -30.38 4.03 -13.15
C VAL A 16 -29.09 4.83 -13.04
N TYR A 17 -28.18 4.43 -12.15
CA TYR A 17 -26.79 4.88 -12.22
C TYR A 17 -26.21 4.30 -13.51
N ALA A 18 -26.23 5.07 -14.58
CA ALA A 18 -25.35 4.82 -15.71
C ALA A 18 -23.93 5.05 -15.17
N GLU A 19 -23.10 4.01 -15.14
CA GLU A 19 -21.65 4.18 -15.02
C GLU A 19 -21.22 5.12 -16.15
N SER A 20 -20.96 6.37 -15.82
CA SER A 20 -20.36 7.29 -16.78
C SER A 20 -18.96 6.77 -17.07
N GLU A 21 -18.67 6.43 -18.32
CA GLU A 21 -17.31 6.12 -18.76
C GLU A 21 -16.37 7.22 -18.26
N LEU A 22 -15.31 6.82 -17.54
CA LEU A 22 -14.34 7.77 -17.01
C LEU A 22 -13.65 8.50 -18.18
N PRO A 23 -13.50 9.83 -18.12
CA PRO A 23 -12.89 10.59 -19.21
C PRO A 23 -11.44 10.16 -19.41
N LEU A 24 -10.98 10.07 -20.65
CA LEU A 24 -9.57 9.80 -20.95
C LEU A 24 -8.69 10.92 -20.37
N ALA A 25 -7.56 10.55 -19.76
CA ALA A 25 -6.62 11.53 -19.24
C ALA A 25 -5.88 12.23 -20.39
N GLU A 26 -5.89 13.56 -20.37
CA GLU A 26 -5.11 14.37 -21.30
C GLU A 26 -3.63 14.39 -20.89
N PRO A 27 -2.71 14.73 -21.82
CA PRO A 27 -1.32 15.01 -21.46
C PRO A 27 -1.24 16.05 -20.34
N CYS A 28 -0.31 15.86 -19.40
CA CYS A 28 -0.11 16.75 -18.27
C CYS A 28 -0.01 18.22 -18.68
N ASP A 29 -0.79 19.08 -18.02
CA ASP A 29 -0.64 20.53 -18.02
C ASP A 29 -0.02 20.97 -16.68
N PRO A 30 1.31 21.24 -16.62
CA PRO A 30 1.98 21.60 -15.38
C PRO A 30 1.48 22.90 -14.76
N GLU A 31 0.78 23.75 -15.52
CA GLU A 31 0.23 25.01 -15.01
C GLU A 31 -1.08 24.80 -14.25
N LYS A 32 -1.82 23.74 -14.56
CA LYS A 32 -3.05 23.35 -13.85
C LYS A 32 -2.80 22.31 -12.77
N CYS A 33 -1.89 21.37 -13.03
CA CYS A 33 -1.58 20.30 -12.10
C CYS A 33 -0.58 20.80 -11.05
N LYS A 34 -1.09 21.34 -9.94
CA LYS A 34 -0.29 21.91 -8.85
C LYS A 34 -0.55 21.17 -7.53
N LEU A 35 0.51 21.09 -6.72
CA LEU A 35 0.44 20.59 -5.35
C LEU A 35 -0.46 21.51 -4.49
N PRO A 36 -1.14 20.97 -3.45
CA PRO A 36 -1.03 19.61 -2.91
C PRO A 36 -1.93 18.57 -3.61
N ASP A 37 -2.82 18.99 -4.50
CA ASP A 37 -3.91 18.13 -4.99
C ASP A 37 -3.55 17.35 -6.25
N CYS A 38 -2.67 17.91 -7.10
CA CYS A 38 -2.29 17.31 -8.37
C CYS A 38 -0.78 17.32 -8.58
N ARG A 39 -0.26 16.22 -9.13
CA ARG A 39 1.12 16.15 -9.60
C ARG A 39 1.24 15.23 -10.80
N CYS A 40 1.91 15.67 -11.86
CA CYS A 40 2.14 14.82 -13.03
C CYS A 40 3.23 13.75 -12.78
N SER A 41 3.13 12.62 -13.48
CA SER A 41 4.16 11.59 -13.49
C SER A 41 5.48 12.17 -13.98
N SER A 42 6.48 12.22 -13.10
CA SER A 42 7.77 12.86 -13.40
C SER A 42 8.86 12.35 -12.47
N VAL A 43 10.09 12.35 -12.99
CA VAL A 43 11.32 12.11 -12.24
C VAL A 43 11.82 13.36 -11.52
N GLU A 44 11.26 14.53 -11.82
CA GLU A 44 11.64 15.80 -11.17
C GLU A 44 11.24 15.78 -9.69
N ILE A 45 12.05 16.37 -8.82
CA ILE A 45 11.78 16.35 -7.37
C ILE A 45 10.58 17.28 -7.04
N PRO A 46 9.60 16.83 -6.22
CA PRO A 46 8.51 17.69 -5.75
C PRO A 46 9.00 19.01 -5.14
N GLY A 47 8.31 20.10 -5.47
CA GLY A 47 8.68 21.45 -5.00
C GLY A 47 9.91 22.06 -5.67
N GLY A 48 10.53 21.37 -6.64
CA GLY A 48 11.73 21.87 -7.33
C GLY A 48 12.97 21.93 -6.43
N LEU A 49 12.99 21.10 -5.38
CA LEU A 49 14.13 20.99 -4.47
C LEU A 49 15.34 20.39 -5.17
N ALA A 50 16.54 20.79 -4.77
CA ALA A 50 17.75 20.12 -5.21
C ALA A 50 17.87 18.74 -4.53
N PRO A 51 18.46 17.71 -5.17
CA PRO A 51 18.60 16.39 -4.57
C PRO A 51 19.25 16.41 -3.18
N ARG A 52 20.32 17.19 -3.00
CA ARG A 52 21.03 17.34 -1.71
C ARG A 52 20.16 17.92 -0.58
N ASP A 53 19.14 18.70 -0.93
CA ASP A 53 18.24 19.39 -0.01
C ASP A 53 16.94 18.58 0.19
N THR A 54 16.86 17.39 -0.40
CA THR A 54 15.68 16.50 -0.37
C THR A 54 15.92 15.33 0.60
N PRO A 55 15.01 15.05 1.54
CA PRO A 55 15.08 13.83 2.35
C PRO A 55 15.06 12.58 1.48
N GLN A 56 15.95 11.61 1.75
CA GLN A 56 15.80 10.27 1.15
C GLN A 56 14.79 9.46 1.95
N PHE A 57 13.66 9.13 1.34
CA PHE A 57 12.68 8.22 1.94
C PHE A 57 13.01 6.77 1.64
N VAL A 58 12.88 5.92 2.65
CA VAL A 58 12.96 4.46 2.53
C VAL A 58 11.61 3.87 2.97
N LEU A 59 11.01 3.08 2.08
CA LEU A 59 9.76 2.37 2.32
C LEU A 59 10.05 0.89 2.52
N LEU A 60 10.06 0.42 3.76
CA LEU A 60 9.99 -1.01 4.03
C LEU A 60 8.51 -1.43 4.04
N THR A 61 8.17 -2.45 3.26
CA THR A 61 6.81 -2.99 3.25
C THR A 61 6.81 -4.50 3.39
N PHE A 62 5.72 -5.00 3.98
CA PHE A 62 5.39 -6.41 4.04
C PHE A 62 4.00 -6.63 3.47
N ASP A 63 3.89 -7.62 2.60
CA ASP A 63 2.63 -8.03 2.01
C ASP A 63 2.13 -9.31 2.68
N ASP A 64 0.84 -9.60 2.48
CA ASP A 64 0.07 -10.74 2.99
C ASP A 64 -0.35 -10.69 4.47
N GLY A 65 -0.96 -11.79 4.93
CA GLY A 65 -1.61 -11.89 6.22
C GLY A 65 -0.63 -11.83 7.40
N VAL A 66 -0.98 -11.04 8.42
CA VAL A 66 -0.20 -10.92 9.66
C VAL A 66 -0.67 -12.00 10.64
N ASN A 67 0.23 -12.84 11.13
CA ASN A 67 -0.11 -13.95 12.00
C ASN A 67 1.05 -14.34 12.92
N ILE A 68 0.85 -15.40 13.70
CA ILE A 68 1.84 -15.86 14.68
C ILE A 68 3.16 -16.34 14.08
N ASN A 69 3.20 -16.67 12.78
CA ASN A 69 4.41 -17.14 12.12
C ASN A 69 5.38 -15.98 11.82
N ASN A 70 4.84 -14.81 11.43
CA ASN A 70 5.63 -13.68 10.95
C ASN A 70 5.83 -12.56 11.98
N ILE A 71 4.97 -12.48 13.01
CA ILE A 71 5.05 -11.39 14.00
C ILE A 71 6.37 -11.33 14.77
N GLU A 72 7.01 -12.46 15.04
CA GLU A 72 8.30 -12.49 15.73
C GLU A 72 9.41 -11.87 14.86
N THR A 73 9.36 -12.10 13.54
CA THR A 73 10.26 -11.43 12.60
C THR A 73 10.03 -9.93 12.61
N TYR A 74 8.78 -9.46 12.57
CA TYR A 74 8.47 -8.02 12.64
C TYR A 74 8.97 -7.39 13.95
N ARG A 75 8.67 -8.01 15.09
CA ARG A 75 9.14 -7.54 16.41
C ARG A 75 10.65 -7.42 16.47
N ALA A 76 11.38 -8.43 15.99
CA ALA A 76 12.84 -8.42 16.00
C ALA A 76 13.44 -7.42 15.00
N LEU A 77 12.78 -7.25 13.84
CA LEU A 77 13.34 -6.49 12.73
C LEU A 77 13.05 -5.00 12.81
N ILE A 78 11.83 -4.58 13.18
CA ILE A 78 11.39 -3.19 13.01
C ILE A 78 10.99 -2.46 14.30
N TYR A 79 10.73 -3.16 15.41
CA TYR A 79 10.29 -2.49 16.64
C TYR A 79 11.43 -1.66 17.26
N ASN A 80 11.06 -0.55 17.89
CA ASN A 80 11.98 0.37 18.59
C ASN A 80 13.05 1.05 17.72
N ARG A 81 12.98 0.91 16.39
CA ARG A 81 13.84 1.65 15.46
C ARG A 81 13.43 3.11 15.44
N LYS A 82 14.43 3.99 15.29
CA LYS A 82 14.22 5.44 15.16
C LYS A 82 15.04 5.99 14.02
N ASN A 83 14.44 6.89 13.26
CA ASN A 83 15.18 7.76 12.37
C ASN A 83 16.02 8.76 13.18
N LYS A 84 16.95 9.45 12.50
CA LYS A 84 17.89 10.35 13.17
C LYS A 84 17.24 11.59 13.82
N ASN A 85 16.07 11.98 13.35
CA ASN A 85 15.21 12.99 14.00
C ASN A 85 14.49 12.46 15.26
N SER A 86 14.85 11.27 15.77
CA SER A 86 14.29 10.60 16.95
C SER A 86 12.85 10.11 16.80
N CYS A 87 12.24 10.23 15.62
CA CYS A 87 10.93 9.65 15.35
C CYS A 87 11.02 8.14 15.14
N PRO A 88 9.99 7.37 15.55
CA PRO A 88 9.90 5.95 15.20
C PRO A 88 10.06 5.75 13.69
N ALA A 89 10.82 4.73 13.29
CA ALA A 89 10.95 4.37 11.89
C ALA A 89 9.66 3.71 11.40
N GLY A 90 9.13 4.15 10.26
CA GLY A 90 7.86 3.65 9.71
C GLY A 90 8.02 2.33 8.95
N THR A 91 6.93 1.61 8.75
CA THR A 91 6.84 0.39 7.93
C THR A 91 5.39 0.23 7.50
N THR A 92 5.15 -0.17 6.25
CA THR A 92 3.80 -0.32 5.71
C THR A 92 3.46 -1.79 5.53
N PHE A 93 2.34 -2.22 6.10
CA PHE A 93 1.83 -3.59 5.94
C PHE A 93 0.65 -3.59 4.98
N PHE A 94 0.80 -4.22 3.81
CA PHE A 94 -0.32 -4.48 2.90
C PHE A 94 -0.94 -5.83 3.30
N VAL A 95 -1.98 -5.77 4.12
CA VAL A 95 -2.53 -6.96 4.80
C VAL A 95 -3.64 -7.59 3.95
N SER A 96 -3.55 -8.90 3.70
CA SER A 96 -4.66 -9.70 3.14
C SER A 96 -5.50 -10.32 4.26
N HIS A 97 -6.78 -10.60 4.02
CA HIS A 97 -7.68 -11.03 5.10
C HIS A 97 -7.45 -12.48 5.56
N GLU A 98 -7.30 -13.42 4.63
CA GLU A 98 -7.25 -14.84 4.98
C GLU A 98 -6.08 -15.15 5.94
N TYR A 99 -6.37 -15.89 7.03
CA TYR A 99 -5.42 -16.24 8.10
C TYR A 99 -4.76 -15.07 8.86
N THR A 100 -5.27 -13.84 8.74
CA THR A 100 -4.80 -12.70 9.54
C THR A 100 -5.32 -12.74 10.97
N ASP A 101 -4.40 -12.55 11.93
CA ASP A 101 -4.68 -12.24 13.33
C ASP A 101 -4.81 -10.72 13.49
N TYR A 102 -6.05 -10.23 13.54
CA TYR A 102 -6.33 -8.80 13.67
C TYR A 102 -5.92 -8.20 15.02
N SER A 103 -5.67 -9.04 16.05
CA SER A 103 -5.06 -8.53 17.29
C SER A 103 -3.59 -8.14 17.10
N LEU A 104 -2.89 -8.80 16.18
CA LEU A 104 -1.52 -8.44 15.82
C LEU A 104 -1.49 -7.27 14.84
N VAL A 105 -2.49 -7.14 13.95
CA VAL A 105 -2.66 -5.92 13.12
C VAL A 105 -2.84 -4.68 14.01
N ASN A 106 -3.66 -4.79 15.06
CA ASN A 106 -3.80 -3.72 16.05
C ASN A 106 -2.49 -3.41 16.78
N GLU A 107 -1.71 -4.42 17.14
CA GLU A 107 -0.38 -4.24 17.76
C GLU A 107 0.55 -3.43 16.83
N LEU A 108 0.65 -3.83 15.56
CA LEU A 108 1.47 -3.14 14.55
C LEU A 108 1.02 -1.68 14.36
N TYR A 109 -0.29 -1.45 14.25
CA TYR A 109 -0.85 -0.10 14.19
C TYR A 109 -0.42 0.76 15.39
N ASN A 110 -0.51 0.22 16.61
CA ASN A 110 -0.14 0.92 17.84
C ASN A 110 1.37 1.16 17.98
N GLN A 111 2.22 0.40 17.29
CA GLN A 111 3.65 0.69 17.18
C GLN A 111 3.95 1.86 16.22
N GLY A 112 2.95 2.34 15.47
CA GLY A 112 3.09 3.45 14.51
C GLY A 112 3.29 3.00 13.06
N PHE A 113 3.15 1.71 12.76
CA PHE A 113 3.26 1.16 11.41
C PHE A 113 1.95 1.32 10.64
N GLU A 114 2.02 1.71 9.38
CA GLU A 114 0.84 1.85 8.52
C GLU A 114 0.23 0.49 8.17
N ILE A 115 -1.10 0.42 8.27
CA ILE A 115 -1.90 -0.73 7.83
C ILE A 115 -2.61 -0.32 6.54
N ALA A 116 -2.26 -0.99 5.47
CA ALA A 116 -2.80 -0.85 4.12
C ALA A 116 -3.43 -2.17 3.67
N LEU A 117 -4.12 -2.13 2.53
CA LEU A 117 -5.01 -3.20 2.08
C LEU A 117 -4.36 -4.06 0.98
N HIS A 118 -4.47 -5.38 1.11
CA HIS A 118 -4.01 -6.36 0.12
C HIS A 118 -5.10 -7.36 -0.29
N SER A 119 -6.33 -6.85 -0.41
CA SER A 119 -7.57 -7.57 -0.71
C SER A 119 -8.07 -8.53 0.37
N ILE A 120 -9.36 -8.83 0.33
CA ILE A 120 -9.94 -9.87 1.19
C ILE A 120 -9.44 -11.23 0.75
N SER A 121 -9.57 -11.56 -0.54
CA SER A 121 -9.43 -12.95 -0.94
C SER A 121 -8.04 -13.40 -1.33
N HIS A 122 -7.20 -12.46 -1.81
CA HIS A 122 -5.90 -12.77 -2.42
C HIS A 122 -5.97 -13.98 -3.38
N ARG A 123 -7.06 -14.10 -4.16
CA ARG A 123 -7.28 -15.21 -5.09
C ARG A 123 -6.12 -15.36 -6.04
N THR A 124 -5.64 -16.59 -6.22
CA THR A 124 -4.43 -16.88 -7.03
C THR A 124 -4.64 -16.84 -8.54
N ASP A 125 -5.85 -16.54 -9.01
CA ASP A 125 -6.19 -16.41 -10.43
C ASP A 125 -5.76 -15.02 -10.94
N ASP A 126 -4.74 -14.97 -11.78
CA ASP A 126 -4.23 -13.72 -12.35
C ASP A 126 -5.26 -13.05 -13.28
N VAL A 127 -6.10 -13.84 -13.95
CA VAL A 127 -7.17 -13.33 -14.81
C VAL A 127 -8.22 -12.60 -13.97
N TYR A 128 -8.55 -13.13 -12.79
CA TYR A 128 -9.50 -12.50 -11.88
C TYR A 128 -9.12 -11.04 -11.59
N TRP A 129 -7.87 -10.78 -11.20
CA TRP A 129 -7.40 -9.42 -10.93
C TRP A 129 -7.29 -8.57 -12.20
N ARG A 130 -6.79 -9.15 -13.29
CA ARG A 130 -6.58 -8.43 -14.56
C ARG A 130 -7.88 -7.91 -15.18
N THR A 131 -8.98 -8.63 -14.99
CA THR A 131 -10.29 -8.31 -15.57
C THR A 131 -11.31 -7.87 -14.54
N ALA A 132 -10.91 -7.66 -13.28
CA ALA A 132 -11.82 -7.24 -12.22
C ALA A 132 -12.41 -5.85 -12.52
N ASP A 133 -13.72 -5.75 -12.55
CA ASP A 133 -14.43 -4.48 -12.68
C ASP A 133 -14.44 -3.69 -11.36
N TYR A 134 -14.98 -2.48 -11.42
CA TYR A 134 -15.13 -1.61 -10.25
C TYR A 134 -15.86 -2.31 -9.09
N GLU A 135 -16.98 -3.00 -9.36
CA GLU A 135 -17.76 -3.66 -8.31
C GLU A 135 -16.98 -4.80 -7.63
N THR A 136 -16.25 -5.59 -8.41
CA THR A 136 -15.41 -6.67 -7.90
C THR A 136 -14.32 -6.12 -7.00
N LEU A 137 -13.61 -5.09 -7.45
CA LEU A 137 -12.55 -4.46 -6.67
C LEU A 137 -13.09 -3.71 -5.45
N MET A 138 -14.28 -3.12 -5.51
CA MET A 138 -14.93 -2.53 -4.32
C MET A 138 -15.24 -3.59 -3.26
N LYS A 139 -15.66 -4.79 -3.65
CA LYS A 139 -15.87 -5.91 -2.71
C LYS A 139 -14.56 -6.50 -2.19
N GLU A 140 -13.44 -6.31 -2.89
CA GLU A 140 -12.13 -6.77 -2.43
C GLU A 140 -11.43 -5.76 -1.52
N PHE A 141 -11.55 -4.47 -1.80
CA PHE A 141 -10.81 -3.42 -1.09
C PHE A 141 -11.72 -2.50 -0.27
N GLY A 142 -12.84 -2.05 -0.83
CA GLY A 142 -13.80 -1.21 -0.10
C GLY A 142 -14.39 -1.93 1.12
N ASP A 143 -14.86 -3.17 0.92
CA ASP A 143 -15.29 -4.05 2.00
C ASP A 143 -14.16 -4.32 3.02
N GLN A 144 -12.90 -4.37 2.55
CA GLN A 144 -11.74 -4.63 3.41
C GLN A 144 -11.41 -3.47 4.36
N ILE A 145 -11.75 -2.23 4.01
CA ILE A 145 -11.64 -1.08 4.93
C ILE A 145 -12.48 -1.36 6.18
N THR A 146 -13.76 -1.67 5.97
CA THR A 146 -14.72 -1.95 7.04
C THR A 146 -14.27 -3.16 7.86
N LEU A 147 -13.85 -4.24 7.18
CA LEU A 147 -13.37 -5.47 7.80
C LEU A 147 -12.16 -5.20 8.70
N THR A 148 -11.13 -4.55 8.16
CA THR A 148 -9.86 -4.29 8.88
C THR A 148 -10.10 -3.35 10.06
N SER A 149 -10.81 -2.25 9.84
CA SER A 149 -11.19 -1.32 10.91
C SER A 149 -11.95 -2.02 12.03
N HIS A 150 -12.98 -2.81 11.68
CA HIS A 150 -13.82 -3.48 12.66
C HIS A 150 -13.07 -4.54 13.48
N PHE A 151 -12.30 -5.42 12.81
CA PHE A 151 -11.65 -6.55 13.48
C PHE A 151 -10.32 -6.21 14.13
N ALA A 152 -9.55 -5.25 13.62
CA ALA A 152 -8.37 -4.71 14.30
C ALA A 152 -8.71 -3.59 15.28
N ASN A 153 -9.95 -3.09 15.28
CA ASN A 153 -10.35 -1.91 16.03
C ASN A 153 -9.39 -0.73 15.76
N ILE A 154 -9.16 -0.37 14.50
CA ILE A 154 -8.36 0.80 14.12
C ILE A 154 -9.25 1.78 13.33
N PRO A 155 -9.01 3.10 13.39
CA PRO A 155 -9.86 4.04 12.66
C PRO A 155 -9.78 3.82 11.15
N GLU A 156 -10.92 3.82 10.45
CA GLU A 156 -10.95 3.76 8.97
C GLU A 156 -10.15 4.91 8.34
N SER A 157 -10.16 6.08 8.99
CA SER A 157 -9.40 7.27 8.57
C SER A 157 -7.88 7.09 8.62
N GLU A 158 -7.38 5.97 9.16
CA GLU A 158 -5.96 5.63 9.23
C GLU A 158 -5.56 4.54 8.21
N ILE A 159 -6.49 4.12 7.34
CA ILE A 159 -6.25 3.19 6.23
C ILE A 159 -6.18 4.01 4.94
N PHE A 160 -4.99 4.12 4.35
CA PHE A 160 -4.76 5.07 3.24
C PHE A 160 -4.47 4.43 1.90
N GLY A 161 -3.97 3.19 1.89
CA GLY A 161 -3.35 2.61 0.71
C GLY A 161 -3.85 1.23 0.35
N ILE A 162 -3.72 0.88 -0.93
CA ILE A 162 -3.85 -0.49 -1.42
C ILE A 162 -2.58 -0.95 -2.12
N ARG A 163 -2.43 -2.27 -2.18
CA ARG A 163 -1.61 -2.96 -3.15
C ARG A 163 -2.40 -4.14 -3.71
N SER A 164 -2.47 -4.26 -5.02
CA SER A 164 -3.14 -5.37 -5.70
C SER A 164 -2.31 -6.65 -5.55
N PRO A 165 -2.96 -7.78 -5.25
CA PRO A 165 -2.33 -9.10 -5.31
C PRO A 165 -1.56 -9.31 -6.62
N PHE A 166 -0.36 -9.88 -6.50
CA PHE A 166 0.55 -10.15 -7.62
C PHE A 166 0.95 -8.91 -8.44
N LEU A 167 0.76 -7.70 -7.91
CA LEU A 167 0.93 -6.43 -8.63
C LEU A 167 0.08 -6.32 -9.91
N GLN A 168 -1.00 -7.11 -10.00
CA GLN A 168 -1.87 -7.14 -11.18
C GLN A 168 -2.89 -6.00 -11.09
N LEU A 169 -2.70 -4.98 -11.93
CA LEU A 169 -3.68 -3.91 -12.14
C LEU A 169 -4.86 -4.39 -13.00
N SER A 170 -5.96 -3.64 -12.94
CA SER A 170 -7.18 -3.83 -13.73
C SER A 170 -7.58 -2.53 -14.45
N GLY A 171 -6.60 -1.85 -15.04
CA GLY A 171 -6.81 -0.62 -15.78
C GLY A 171 -7.35 0.50 -14.89
N ASN A 172 -8.41 1.17 -15.37
CA ASN A 172 -9.05 2.27 -14.65
C ASN A 172 -9.70 1.81 -13.33
N SER A 173 -10.24 0.58 -13.29
CA SER A 173 -10.98 0.06 -12.13
C SER A 173 -10.12 0.04 -10.87
N SER A 174 -8.82 -0.31 -10.98
CA SER A 174 -7.88 -0.33 -9.85
C SER A 174 -7.82 1.00 -9.10
N PHE A 175 -7.85 2.11 -9.85
CA PHE A 175 -7.71 3.44 -9.28
C PHE A 175 -9.04 4.12 -9.02
N GLN A 176 -10.10 3.74 -9.76
CA GLN A 176 -11.46 4.17 -9.47
C GLN A 176 -11.88 3.71 -8.07
N VAL A 177 -11.52 2.49 -7.66
CA VAL A 177 -11.79 2.00 -6.29
C VAL A 177 -11.03 2.78 -5.23
N VAL A 178 -9.76 3.11 -5.46
CA VAL A 178 -8.99 3.95 -4.53
C VAL A 178 -9.72 5.28 -4.30
N SER A 179 -10.13 5.95 -5.38
CA SER A 179 -10.87 7.21 -5.32
C SER A 179 -12.22 7.07 -4.60
N SER A 180 -13.06 6.13 -5.05
CA SER A 180 -14.42 5.95 -4.53
C SER A 180 -14.46 5.49 -3.07
N ALA A 181 -13.45 4.73 -2.62
CA ALA A 181 -13.34 4.26 -1.26
C ALA A 181 -12.72 5.29 -0.30
N GLY A 182 -12.33 6.48 -0.79
CA GLY A 182 -11.70 7.51 0.02
C GLY A 182 -10.25 7.17 0.43
N LEU A 183 -9.62 6.22 -0.26
CA LEU A 183 -8.21 5.89 -0.09
C LEU A 183 -7.35 6.92 -0.82
N LYS A 184 -6.10 7.06 -0.40
CA LYS A 184 -5.18 8.07 -0.95
C LYS A 184 -4.37 7.55 -2.12
N TYR A 185 -3.82 6.34 -2.00
CA TYR A 185 -2.82 5.86 -2.94
C TYR A 185 -2.94 4.36 -3.25
N ASP A 186 -2.44 3.99 -4.44
CA ASP A 186 -2.11 2.62 -4.81
C ASP A 186 -0.59 2.47 -4.93
N SER A 187 -0.06 1.33 -4.48
CA SER A 187 1.34 0.95 -4.65
C SER A 187 1.46 -0.40 -5.34
N SER A 188 0.85 -0.54 -6.52
CA SER A 188 0.83 -1.78 -7.29
C SER A 188 1.58 -1.69 -8.61
N TRP A 189 1.92 -0.48 -9.06
CA TRP A 189 2.44 -0.23 -10.41
C TRP A 189 3.97 -0.13 -10.43
N PRO A 190 4.68 -1.18 -10.91
CA PRO A 190 6.12 -1.11 -11.07
C PRO A 190 6.56 -0.29 -12.27
N THR A 191 7.75 0.28 -12.16
CA THR A 191 8.47 0.91 -13.27
C THR A 191 9.85 0.31 -13.42
N THR A 192 10.22 0.02 -14.66
CA THR A 192 11.57 -0.42 -15.04
C THR A 192 12.25 0.62 -15.94
N ALA A 193 11.46 1.44 -16.65
CA ALA A 193 11.97 2.51 -17.49
C ALA A 193 12.42 3.75 -16.69
N PHE A 194 11.81 4.02 -15.53
CA PHE A 194 12.09 5.22 -14.72
C PHE A 194 12.75 4.85 -13.38
N THR A 195 13.96 4.30 -13.47
CA THR A 195 14.74 3.84 -12.31
C THR A 195 16.00 4.65 -12.02
N ASP A 196 16.52 5.39 -13.01
CA ASP A 196 17.67 6.29 -12.87
C ASP A 196 17.60 7.43 -13.91
N PRO A 197 17.06 8.62 -13.56
CA PRO A 197 16.47 8.96 -12.26
C PRO A 197 15.16 8.20 -11.97
N GLY A 198 14.86 7.98 -10.68
CA GLY A 198 13.68 7.24 -10.24
C GLY A 198 12.38 8.03 -10.35
N LEU A 199 11.26 7.36 -10.64
CA LEU A 199 9.95 8.01 -10.67
C LEU A 199 9.48 8.43 -9.27
N TRP A 200 9.04 9.69 -9.12
CA TRP A 200 8.39 10.17 -7.90
C TRP A 200 6.88 9.92 -7.93
N PRO A 201 6.20 9.83 -6.76
CA PRO A 201 4.74 9.74 -6.70
C PRO A 201 4.05 10.88 -7.45
N TYR A 202 2.89 10.56 -8.01
CA TYR A 202 2.10 11.45 -8.87
C TYR A 202 0.61 11.09 -8.78
N THR A 203 -0.25 11.93 -9.36
CA THR A 203 -1.70 11.70 -9.40
C THR A 203 -2.20 11.36 -10.80
N LEU A 204 -3.36 10.73 -10.87
CA LEU A 204 -4.02 10.34 -12.12
C LEU A 204 -5.00 11.39 -12.67
N ASP A 205 -4.85 12.65 -12.29
CA ASP A 205 -5.57 13.76 -12.94
C ASP A 205 -5.25 13.85 -14.45
N TYR A 206 -4.02 13.52 -14.82
CA TYR A 206 -3.48 13.57 -16.17
C TYR A 206 -2.85 12.25 -16.60
N GLN A 207 -2.59 12.13 -17.91
CA GLN A 207 -2.01 10.94 -18.51
C GLN A 207 -0.66 10.61 -17.88
N SER A 208 -0.54 9.39 -17.35
CA SER A 208 0.73 8.87 -16.84
C SER A 208 1.70 8.58 -17.98
N THR A 209 2.98 8.91 -17.76
CA THR A 209 4.10 8.50 -18.61
C THR A 209 4.75 7.20 -18.14
N GLN A 210 4.32 6.63 -17.00
CA GLN A 210 4.89 5.40 -16.45
C GLN A 210 4.69 4.20 -17.40
N ASP A 211 5.73 3.36 -17.52
CA ASP A 211 5.70 2.12 -18.28
C ASP A 211 4.71 1.11 -17.67
N CYS A 212 3.94 0.43 -18.52
CA CYS A 212 2.93 -0.55 -18.10
C CYS A 212 3.47 -1.98 -18.19
N ILE A 213 4.23 -2.40 -17.16
CA ILE A 213 4.87 -3.73 -17.13
C ILE A 213 3.85 -4.86 -16.91
N VAL A 214 2.83 -4.62 -16.08
CA VAL A 214 1.76 -5.57 -15.77
C VAL A 214 0.43 -4.97 -16.23
N PRO A 215 0.05 -5.13 -17.51
CA PRO A 215 -1.17 -4.55 -18.05
C PRO A 215 -2.44 -5.26 -17.55
N PRO A 216 -3.61 -4.59 -17.59
CA PRO A 216 -3.83 -3.21 -18.08
C PRO A 216 -3.57 -2.14 -17.02
N CYS A 217 -3.01 -0.99 -17.43
CA CYS A 217 -2.80 0.19 -16.59
C CYS A 217 -3.87 1.27 -16.85
N PRO A 218 -4.15 2.18 -15.90
CA PRO A 218 -5.17 3.21 -16.08
C PRO A 218 -4.79 4.20 -17.19
N THR A 219 -5.79 4.63 -17.95
CA THR A 219 -5.70 5.66 -18.99
C THR A 219 -6.67 6.81 -18.76
N ALA A 220 -7.65 6.64 -17.88
CA ALA A 220 -8.63 7.67 -17.52
C ALA A 220 -8.08 8.71 -16.54
N SER A 221 -8.66 9.90 -16.57
CA SER A 221 -8.46 10.92 -15.55
C SER A 221 -9.24 10.54 -14.30
N ILE A 222 -8.53 10.29 -13.21
CA ILE A 222 -9.05 9.92 -11.89
C ILE A 222 -8.45 10.91 -10.86
N PRO A 223 -9.00 12.13 -10.77
CA PRO A 223 -8.42 13.23 -10.00
C PRO A 223 -8.14 12.88 -8.54
N GLY A 224 -7.01 13.39 -8.02
CA GLY A 224 -6.63 13.26 -6.60
C GLY A 224 -6.19 11.86 -6.16
N THR A 225 -6.19 10.87 -7.05
CA THR A 225 -5.75 9.51 -6.74
C THR A 225 -4.25 9.36 -6.99
N TRP A 226 -3.50 9.01 -5.94
CA TRP A 226 -2.04 8.92 -6.02
C TRP A 226 -1.55 7.54 -6.48
N VAL A 227 -0.53 7.56 -7.32
CA VAL A 227 0.33 6.41 -7.61
C VAL A 227 1.59 6.53 -6.77
N MET A 228 1.87 5.49 -5.98
CA MET A 228 3.16 5.27 -5.32
C MET A 228 3.96 4.26 -6.15
N PRO A 229 4.76 4.71 -7.13
CA PRO A 229 5.41 3.81 -8.08
C PRO A 229 6.40 2.86 -7.39
N ILE A 230 6.39 1.60 -7.80
CA ILE A 230 7.38 0.62 -7.38
C ILE A 230 8.58 0.75 -8.33
N VAL A 231 9.57 1.54 -7.95
CA VAL A 231 10.81 1.69 -8.70
C VAL A 231 11.63 0.39 -8.57
N ALA A 232 11.73 -0.39 -9.67
CA ALA A 232 12.32 -1.71 -9.65
C ALA A 232 13.82 -1.67 -9.30
N TRP A 233 14.27 -2.63 -8.49
CA TRP A 233 15.69 -2.90 -8.26
C TRP A 233 16.34 -3.48 -9.51
N SER A 234 17.66 -3.45 -9.57
CA SER A 234 18.45 -4.20 -10.55
C SER A 234 19.16 -5.35 -9.83
N ASP A 235 18.92 -6.58 -10.29
CA ASP A 235 19.52 -7.79 -9.74
C ASP A 235 21.01 -7.95 -10.12
N LEU A 236 21.68 -9.02 -9.67
CA LEU A 236 23.09 -9.24 -9.99
C LEU A 236 23.37 -9.45 -11.48
N GLY A 237 22.36 -9.88 -12.25
CA GLY A 237 22.41 -10.01 -13.71
C GLY A 237 21.99 -8.73 -14.46
N GLY A 238 21.61 -7.68 -13.74
CA GLY A 238 21.10 -6.44 -14.32
C GLY A 238 19.62 -6.45 -14.67
N LEU A 239 18.88 -7.52 -14.33
CA LEU A 239 17.45 -7.61 -14.61
C LEU A 239 16.64 -6.82 -13.57
N PRO A 240 15.53 -6.18 -13.98
CA PRO A 240 14.66 -5.50 -13.04
C PRO A 240 13.89 -6.47 -12.16
N CYS A 241 13.74 -6.14 -10.87
CA CYS A 241 12.87 -6.85 -9.94
C CYS A 241 12.12 -5.86 -9.05
N SER A 242 10.80 -6.03 -8.96
CA SER A 242 9.91 -5.16 -8.18
C SER A 242 9.96 -5.46 -6.69
N PHE A 243 10.19 -6.72 -6.32
CA PHE A 243 10.27 -7.21 -4.94
C PHE A 243 11.63 -7.89 -4.72
N VAL A 244 12.13 -7.80 -3.50
CA VAL A 244 13.46 -8.33 -3.13
C VAL A 244 13.52 -9.85 -3.28
N ASP A 245 12.44 -10.54 -2.92
CA ASP A 245 12.30 -11.99 -3.02
C ASP A 245 11.98 -12.48 -4.45
N ALA A 246 11.66 -11.56 -5.36
CA ALA A 246 11.46 -11.82 -6.78
C ALA A 246 12.70 -11.54 -7.64
N CYS A 247 13.81 -11.05 -7.05
CA CYS A 247 15.07 -10.87 -7.79
C CYS A 247 15.69 -12.22 -8.14
N PHE A 248 15.76 -12.51 -9.45
CA PHE A 248 16.17 -13.82 -9.96
C PHE A 248 17.65 -14.11 -9.66
N PHE A 249 18.54 -13.19 -10.06
CA PHE A 249 19.96 -13.29 -9.71
C PHE A 249 20.23 -12.59 -8.39
N ASN A 250 19.99 -13.29 -7.29
CA ASN A 250 20.22 -12.79 -5.93
C ASN A 250 21.49 -13.37 -5.28
N PRO A 251 21.98 -12.76 -4.18
CA PRO A 251 23.19 -13.18 -3.47
C PRO A 251 23.13 -14.55 -2.75
N GLY A 252 22.01 -15.28 -2.79
CA GLY A 252 21.89 -16.60 -2.19
C GLY A 252 21.99 -16.57 -0.66
N HIS A 253 23.02 -17.21 -0.09
CA HIS A 253 23.22 -17.36 1.36
C HIS A 253 24.36 -16.48 1.93
N ASP A 254 24.90 -15.55 1.14
CA ASP A 254 25.98 -14.67 1.57
C ASP A 254 25.42 -13.33 2.09
N GLU A 255 25.56 -13.11 3.40
CA GLU A 255 25.07 -11.89 4.06
C GLU A 255 25.78 -10.62 3.58
N GLU A 256 27.09 -10.67 3.34
CA GLU A 256 27.82 -9.50 2.89
C GLU A 256 27.41 -9.15 1.47
N ALA A 257 27.28 -10.14 0.59
CA ALA A 257 26.79 -9.93 -0.75
C ALA A 257 25.34 -9.40 -0.76
N TRP A 258 24.47 -9.86 0.15
CA TRP A 258 23.15 -9.26 0.36
C TRP A 258 23.22 -7.81 0.82
N PHE A 259 24.07 -7.49 1.79
CA PHE A 259 24.22 -6.12 2.27
C PHE A 259 24.66 -5.20 1.13
N GLN A 260 25.70 -5.58 0.37
CA GLN A 260 26.16 -4.81 -0.79
C GLN A 260 25.10 -4.71 -1.89
N PHE A 261 24.31 -5.76 -2.11
CA PHE A 261 23.22 -5.75 -3.07
C PHE A 261 22.12 -4.75 -2.72
N ILE A 262 21.74 -4.68 -1.44
CA ILE A 262 20.78 -3.69 -0.92
C ILE A 262 21.35 -2.28 -1.05
N ILE A 263 22.61 -2.07 -0.65
CA ILE A 263 23.29 -0.77 -0.71
C ILE A 263 23.39 -0.27 -2.14
N LYS A 264 23.76 -1.10 -3.11
CA LYS A 264 23.85 -0.73 -4.53
C LYS A 264 22.52 -0.19 -5.06
N ASN A 265 21.40 -0.84 -4.73
CA ASN A 265 20.08 -0.39 -5.14
C ASN A 265 19.64 0.88 -4.41
N PHE A 266 19.95 1.00 -3.11
CA PHE A 266 19.71 2.21 -2.34
C PHE A 266 20.50 3.43 -2.87
N GLU A 267 21.79 3.25 -3.18
CA GLU A 267 22.68 4.32 -3.64
C GLU A 267 22.22 4.94 -4.96
N ARG A 268 21.61 4.15 -5.86
CA ARG A 268 21.02 4.67 -7.10
C ARG A 268 19.96 5.74 -6.83
N HIS A 269 19.19 5.60 -5.76
CA HIS A 269 18.21 6.60 -5.32
C HIS A 269 18.91 7.75 -4.59
N TYR A 270 19.72 7.40 -3.58
CA TYR A 270 20.33 8.35 -2.65
C TYR A 270 21.32 9.32 -3.30
N LEU A 271 22.10 8.83 -4.27
CA LEU A 271 23.06 9.60 -5.07
C LEU A 271 22.43 10.17 -6.36
N GLY A 272 21.20 9.76 -6.70
CA GLY A 272 20.43 10.22 -7.83
C GLY A 272 19.46 11.36 -7.46
N ASN A 273 18.21 11.24 -7.90
CA ASN A 273 17.15 12.24 -7.66
C ASN A 273 16.38 12.02 -6.34
N ARG A 274 16.83 11.11 -5.46
CA ARG A 274 16.22 10.79 -4.17
C ARG A 274 14.76 10.31 -4.20
N ALA A 275 14.29 9.80 -5.34
CA ALA A 275 13.00 9.13 -5.42
C ALA A 275 12.88 8.07 -4.30
N PRO A 276 11.70 7.86 -3.71
CA PRO A 276 11.53 6.92 -2.59
C PRO A 276 12.12 5.54 -2.91
N PHE A 277 12.98 5.05 -2.03
CA PHE A 277 13.59 3.73 -2.18
C PHE A 277 12.69 2.69 -1.51
N GLY A 278 12.17 1.76 -2.30
CA GLY A 278 11.32 0.68 -1.80
C GLY A 278 12.11 -0.59 -1.48
N TYR A 279 11.88 -1.14 -0.29
CA TYR A 279 12.23 -2.50 0.09
C TYR A 279 10.90 -3.26 0.27
N TYR A 280 10.43 -3.87 -0.82
CA TYR A 280 9.16 -4.61 -0.87
C TYR A 280 9.47 -6.11 -0.78
N VAL A 281 8.88 -6.82 0.19
CA VAL A 281 9.23 -8.23 0.48
C VAL A 281 8.09 -8.95 1.19
N HIS A 282 7.98 -10.27 0.99
CA HIS A 282 7.15 -11.13 1.83
C HIS A 282 7.99 -11.65 3.00
N GLU A 283 7.43 -11.65 4.21
CA GLU A 283 8.19 -12.08 5.40
C GLU A 283 8.70 -13.52 5.27
N ALA A 284 7.94 -14.39 4.60
CA ALA A 284 8.30 -15.78 4.35
C ALA A 284 9.68 -15.92 3.68
N PHE A 285 10.14 -14.93 2.92
CA PHE A 285 11.48 -14.93 2.34
C PHE A 285 12.59 -15.05 3.40
N PHE A 286 12.41 -14.44 4.57
CA PHE A 286 13.39 -14.49 5.66
C PHE A 286 13.40 -15.81 6.41
N THR A 287 12.33 -16.60 6.34
CA THR A 287 12.28 -17.93 6.96
C THR A 287 13.26 -18.90 6.28
N VAL A 288 13.49 -18.74 4.98
CA VAL A 288 14.40 -19.57 4.18
C VAL A 288 15.71 -18.87 3.84
N ASN A 289 15.80 -17.55 4.02
CA ASN A 289 16.99 -16.76 3.72
C ASN A 289 17.43 -15.87 4.89
N ASP A 290 18.05 -16.50 5.90
CA ASP A 290 18.55 -15.80 7.09
C ASP A 290 19.67 -14.80 6.75
N ALA A 291 20.44 -15.03 5.67
CA ALA A 291 21.49 -14.11 5.22
C ALA A 291 20.89 -12.78 4.74
N ALA A 292 19.82 -12.83 3.95
CA ALA A 292 19.07 -11.63 3.54
C ALA A 292 18.49 -10.89 4.74
N ARG A 293 17.94 -11.61 5.73
CA ARG A 293 17.41 -11.02 6.98
C ARG A 293 18.48 -10.26 7.76
N ARG A 294 19.65 -10.85 7.98
CA ARG A 294 20.76 -10.20 8.71
C ARG A 294 21.33 -9.01 7.93
N ALA A 295 21.43 -9.12 6.61
CA ALA A 295 21.81 -8.01 5.76
C ALA A 295 20.81 -6.84 5.82
N LEU A 296 19.50 -7.13 5.87
CA LEU A 296 18.47 -6.11 6.07
C LEU A 296 18.63 -5.43 7.43
N VAL A 297 18.87 -6.17 8.52
CA VAL A 297 19.14 -5.56 9.84
C VAL A 297 20.30 -4.56 9.74
N ARG A 298 21.41 -4.94 9.11
CA ARG A 298 22.57 -4.05 8.90
C ARG A 298 22.20 -2.81 8.08
N PHE A 299 21.41 -2.98 7.02
CA PHE A 299 20.95 -1.87 6.19
C PHE A 299 20.06 -0.91 6.98
N LEU A 300 19.11 -1.43 7.75
CA LEU A 300 18.23 -0.63 8.61
C LEU A 300 19.02 0.14 9.68
N ASP A 301 19.99 -0.51 10.32
CA ASP A 301 20.88 0.13 11.29
C ASP A 301 21.69 1.27 10.65
N MET A 302 22.16 1.08 9.42
CA MET A 302 22.87 2.11 8.67
C MET A 302 21.97 3.32 8.37
N ILE A 303 20.81 3.11 7.73
CA ILE A 303 19.94 4.22 7.32
C ILE A 303 19.36 4.98 8.51
N ASN A 304 19.07 4.31 9.63
CA ASN A 304 18.59 4.95 10.85
C ASN A 304 19.66 5.85 11.50
N ASN A 305 20.93 5.69 11.14
CA ASN A 305 22.03 6.53 11.61
C ASN A 305 22.40 7.69 10.68
N LEU A 306 21.87 7.73 9.45
CA LEU A 306 22.08 8.82 8.49
C LEU A 306 21.16 10.01 8.81
N ASN A 307 21.70 11.23 8.69
CA ASN A 307 20.96 12.46 9.08
C ASN A 307 19.89 12.88 8.07
N ASP A 308 19.95 12.34 6.85
CA ASP A 308 19.13 12.74 5.71
C ASP A 308 18.36 11.60 5.07
N VAL A 309 18.31 10.45 5.74
CA VAL A 309 17.55 9.26 5.32
C VAL A 309 16.49 8.95 6.37
N PHE A 310 15.27 8.68 5.92
CA PHE A 310 14.13 8.44 6.79
C PHE A 310 13.35 7.22 6.31
N MET A 311 13.33 6.19 7.17
CA MET A 311 12.44 5.05 7.00
C MET A 311 11.05 5.46 7.50
N VAL A 312 10.07 5.51 6.59
CA VAL A 312 8.75 6.12 6.84
C VAL A 312 7.62 5.21 6.37
N ASN A 313 6.41 5.48 6.83
CA ASN A 313 5.21 4.86 6.25
C ASN A 313 4.95 5.42 4.84
N ALA A 314 4.31 4.65 3.96
CA ALA A 314 4.05 5.06 2.59
C ALA A 314 3.17 6.33 2.49
N ASN A 315 2.14 6.46 3.33
CA ASN A 315 1.33 7.68 3.39
C ASN A 315 2.15 8.93 3.79
N GLU A 316 3.24 8.79 4.56
CA GLU A 316 4.10 9.94 4.90
C GLU A 316 4.85 10.48 3.69
N VAL A 317 5.20 9.62 2.73
CA VAL A 317 5.78 10.05 1.45
C VAL A 317 4.75 10.83 0.65
N ILE A 318 3.50 10.34 0.53
CA ILE A 318 2.43 11.10 -0.14
C ILE A 318 2.25 12.46 0.53
N ASN A 319 2.14 12.52 1.86
CA ASN A 319 1.98 13.77 2.59
C ASN A 319 3.16 14.74 2.37
N TRP A 320 4.40 14.25 2.24
CA TRP A 320 5.55 15.08 1.90
C TRP A 320 5.51 15.55 0.45
N VAL A 321 5.13 14.69 -0.51
CA VAL A 321 4.99 15.08 -1.93
C VAL A 321 3.92 16.16 -2.08
N GLN A 322 2.83 16.09 -1.33
CA GLN A 322 1.79 17.12 -1.31
C GLN A 322 2.30 18.47 -0.81
N ASN A 323 3.19 18.47 0.18
CA ASN A 323 3.74 19.69 0.79
C ASN A 323 5.26 19.56 1.00
N PRO A 324 6.05 19.65 -0.09
CA PRO A 324 7.46 19.36 -0.04
C PRO A 324 8.19 20.44 0.74
N ILE A 325 8.94 20.00 1.76
CA ILE A 325 9.81 20.85 2.57
C ILE A 325 11.25 20.35 2.46
N PRO A 326 12.25 21.25 2.48
CA PRO A 326 13.65 20.87 2.41
C PRO A 326 14.09 20.10 3.65
N LEU A 327 15.19 19.35 3.52
CA LEU A 327 15.73 18.47 4.54
C LEU A 327 15.92 19.15 5.91
N ASN A 328 16.45 20.38 5.93
CA ASN A 328 16.69 21.15 7.15
C ASN A 328 15.41 21.49 7.92
N GLU A 329 14.27 21.59 7.24
CA GLU A 329 12.95 21.75 7.84
C GLU A 329 12.35 20.39 8.23
N TYR A 330 12.51 19.37 7.37
CA TYR A 330 12.02 18.02 7.64
C TYR A 330 12.59 17.42 8.92
N VAL A 331 13.89 17.61 9.19
CA VAL A 331 14.53 17.11 10.44
C VAL A 331 13.98 17.75 11.71
N GLN A 332 13.33 18.92 11.61
CA GLN A 332 12.74 19.64 12.74
C GLN A 332 11.24 19.32 12.92
N LYS A 333 10.65 18.58 11.98
CA LYS A 333 9.23 18.24 12.02
C LYS A 333 8.92 17.35 13.23
N ASP A 334 7.80 17.62 13.89
CA ASP A 334 7.26 16.75 14.92
C ASP A 334 6.98 15.35 14.36
N CYS A 335 7.24 14.33 15.17
CA CYS A 335 6.93 12.96 14.81
C CYS A 335 5.43 12.78 14.58
N PRO A 336 5.02 11.94 13.61
CA PRO A 336 3.63 11.58 13.42
C PRO A 336 3.03 11.07 14.74
N ARG A 337 1.91 11.67 15.15
CA ARG A 337 1.14 11.21 16.31
C ARG A 337 0.00 10.36 15.80
N ARG A 338 -0.17 9.18 16.37
CA ARG A 338 -1.34 8.33 16.15
C ARG A 338 -2.11 8.17 17.43
N THR A 339 -3.41 8.05 17.30
CA THR A 339 -4.29 7.79 18.44
C THR A 339 -4.16 6.31 18.78
N PRO A 340 -3.66 5.93 19.97
CA PRO A 340 -3.60 4.53 20.35
C PRO A 340 -5.01 3.93 20.34
N SER A 341 -5.12 2.69 19.89
CA SER A 341 -6.39 1.97 19.88
C SER A 341 -6.31 0.68 20.70
N ALA A 342 -7.23 0.52 21.65
CA ALA A 342 -7.26 -0.65 22.51
C ALA A 342 -7.71 -1.90 21.75
N CYS A 343 -7.15 -3.06 22.09
CA CYS A 343 -7.61 -4.35 21.59
C CYS A 343 -8.05 -5.26 22.73
N ARG A 344 -9.35 -5.55 22.82
CA ARG A 344 -9.86 -6.62 23.68
C ARG A 344 -9.88 -7.91 22.87
N VAL A 345 -8.76 -8.65 22.94
CA VAL A 345 -8.56 -9.87 22.14
C VAL A 345 -9.68 -10.87 22.40
N THR A 346 -10.32 -11.32 21.33
CA THR A 346 -11.33 -12.37 21.31
C THR A 346 -10.92 -13.42 20.29
N SER A 347 -10.97 -14.69 20.68
CA SER A 347 -10.77 -15.83 19.78
C SER A 347 -12.14 -16.36 19.35
N CYS A 348 -12.35 -16.45 18.05
CA CYS A 348 -13.62 -16.75 17.42
C CYS A 348 -13.50 -17.96 16.53
N GLY A 349 -14.33 -18.98 16.75
CA GLY A 349 -14.39 -20.15 15.89
C GLY A 349 -15.03 -21.37 16.57
N PRO A 350 -15.38 -22.40 15.79
CA PRO A 350 -15.25 -22.46 14.32
C PRO A 350 -16.24 -21.53 13.61
N LEU A 351 -15.75 -20.77 12.63
CA LEU A 351 -16.54 -19.91 11.76
C LEU A 351 -16.69 -20.60 10.40
N SER A 352 -17.93 -20.87 9.97
CA SER A 352 -18.18 -21.47 8.66
C SER A 352 -17.92 -20.46 7.54
N SER A 353 -17.17 -20.88 6.54
CA SER A 353 -16.94 -20.14 5.30
C SER A 353 -17.89 -20.63 4.20
N SER A 354 -18.59 -19.69 3.56
CA SER A 354 -19.42 -19.99 2.39
C SER A 354 -18.62 -20.14 1.09
N HIS A 355 -17.35 -19.72 1.06
CA HIS A 355 -16.54 -19.71 -0.17
C HIS A 355 -15.66 -20.95 -0.31
N THR A 356 -15.28 -21.60 0.80
CA THR A 356 -14.42 -22.79 0.82
C THR A 356 -15.08 -24.02 1.43
N GLU A 357 -16.27 -23.89 2.03
CA GLU A 357 -16.90 -24.92 2.84
C GLU A 357 -16.03 -25.39 4.04
N MET A 358 -14.99 -24.61 4.36
CA MET A 358 -14.07 -24.86 5.47
C MET A 358 -14.50 -24.11 6.75
N GLN A 359 -13.84 -24.44 7.86
CA GLN A 359 -13.99 -23.75 9.14
C GLN A 359 -12.72 -22.96 9.46
N TYR A 360 -12.91 -21.74 9.95
CA TYR A 360 -11.83 -20.81 10.29
C TYR A 360 -11.89 -20.44 11.77
N TRP A 361 -10.72 -20.09 12.30
CA TRP A 361 -10.58 -19.43 13.59
C TRP A 361 -9.94 -18.08 13.38
N MET A 362 -10.47 -17.06 14.05
CA MET A 362 -9.98 -15.69 13.98
C MET A 362 -9.64 -15.18 15.37
N ARG A 363 -8.57 -14.39 15.45
CA ARG A 363 -8.24 -13.59 16.63
C ARG A 363 -8.46 -12.13 16.26
N ILE A 364 -9.33 -11.45 17.01
CA ILE A 364 -9.85 -10.12 16.68
C ILE A 364 -9.89 -9.24 17.92
N CYS A 365 -10.06 -7.93 17.72
CA CYS A 365 -10.22 -6.92 18.77
C CYS A 365 -11.69 -6.56 19.05
N ASN A 366 -12.63 -7.34 18.50
CA ASN A 366 -14.07 -7.08 18.55
C ASN A 366 -14.87 -8.34 18.93
N SER A 367 -16.20 -8.25 18.90
CA SER A 367 -17.10 -9.40 19.10
C SER A 367 -17.03 -10.40 17.94
N CYS A 368 -17.17 -11.69 18.25
CA CYS A 368 -17.13 -12.73 17.22
C CYS A 368 -18.26 -12.59 16.20
N PRO A 369 -17.94 -12.72 14.90
CA PRO A 369 -18.95 -12.78 13.85
C PRO A 369 -19.70 -14.12 13.90
N ARG A 370 -20.82 -14.23 13.16
CA ARG A 370 -21.61 -15.46 13.06
C ARG A 370 -21.02 -16.45 12.06
N THR A 371 -20.48 -15.94 10.96
CA THR A 371 -19.81 -16.72 9.91
C THR A 371 -18.42 -16.13 9.64
N TYR A 372 -17.62 -16.83 8.84
CA TYR A 372 -16.33 -16.29 8.43
C TYR A 372 -16.57 -15.04 7.55
N PRO A 373 -16.02 -13.87 7.90
CA PRO A 373 -16.09 -12.68 7.07
C PRO A 373 -15.46 -12.94 5.69
N TRP A 374 -16.08 -12.43 4.63
CA TRP A 374 -15.57 -12.62 3.27
C TRP A 374 -16.11 -11.55 2.32
N ILE A 375 -15.71 -11.62 1.05
CA ILE A 375 -16.25 -10.79 -0.05
C ILE A 375 -17.78 -10.77 0.00
N GLY A 376 -18.39 -9.58 0.06
CA GLY A 376 -19.85 -9.41 0.10
C GLY A 376 -20.50 -9.70 1.46
N ASN A 377 -19.74 -10.16 2.45
CA ASN A 377 -20.13 -10.22 3.86
C ASN A 377 -18.92 -9.88 4.76
N PRO A 378 -18.38 -8.65 4.69
CA PRO A 378 -17.11 -8.27 5.32
C PRO A 378 -17.11 -8.31 6.84
N LEU A 379 -18.27 -8.44 7.48
CA LEU A 379 -18.41 -8.51 8.93
C LEU A 379 -18.92 -9.87 9.43
N GLY A 380 -19.26 -10.81 8.54
CA GLY A 380 -19.74 -12.14 8.91
C GLY A 380 -21.00 -12.14 9.77
N LEU A 381 -21.96 -11.24 9.50
CA LEU A 381 -23.16 -11.01 10.33
C LEU A 381 -24.34 -11.94 10.02
#